data_AF-A0A316DZC1-F1
#
_entry.id   AF-A0A316DZC1-F1
#
_cell.length_a   1.000
_cell.length_b   1.000
_cell.length_c   1.000
_cell.angle_alpha   90.00
_cell.angle_beta   90.00
_cell.angle_gamma   90.00
#
_symmetry.space_group_name_H-M   'P 1'
#
loop_
_entity.id
_entity.type
_entity.pdbx_description
1 polymer ?
#
loop_
_entity_poly.entity_id
_entity_poly.type
_entity_poly.pdbx_seq_one_letter_code
_entity_poly.pdbx_strand_id
1 'polypeptide(L)'
;MKAVVNIKNLHCDEGKRVILRNLSRIMDVRVIDIDVANGILHFLYINPVALIKVKQELSRLGYPIQKRSIETYPPNMFGSEGISSLTLQEA
;
A
#
# COMPACT_ATOMS: atom_id res chain seq x y z
N MET A 1 9.37 5.29 1.83
CA MET A 1 8.35 5.00 2.87
C MET A 1 7.73 3.64 2.61
N LYS A 2 7.14 3.00 3.62
CA LYS A 2 6.50 1.68 3.52
C LYS A 2 5.00 1.83 3.82
N ALA A 3 4.18 1.09 3.12
CA ALA A 3 2.76 1.00 3.40
C ALA A 3 2.34 -0.46 3.50
N VAL A 4 1.48 -0.74 4.48
CA VAL A 4 0.78 -2.01 4.63
C VAL A 4 -0.71 -1.72 4.64
N VAL A 5 -1.42 -2.24 3.66
CA VAL A 5 -2.85 -1.94 3.47
C VAL A 5 -3.64 -3.22 3.34
N ASN A 6 -4.83 -3.23 3.91
CA ASN A 6 -5.79 -4.29 3.67
C ASN A 6 -6.66 -3.94 2.47
N ILE A 7 -6.78 -4.87 1.54
CA ILE A 7 -7.49 -4.75 0.28
C ILE A 7 -8.80 -5.52 0.37
N LYS A 8 -9.91 -4.82 0.09
CA LYS A 8 -11.23 -5.44 -0.04
C LYS A 8 -11.35 -6.19 -1.37
N ASN A 9 -12.16 -7.26 -1.38
CA ASN A 9 -12.49 -8.06 -2.56
C ASN A 9 -11.33 -8.86 -3.19
N LEU A 10 -10.17 -8.95 -2.53
CA LEU A 10 -9.05 -9.77 -3.01
C LEU A 10 -9.24 -11.22 -2.56
N HIS A 11 -9.77 -12.07 -3.43
CA HIS A 11 -10.11 -13.47 -3.10
C HIS A 11 -9.40 -14.50 -3.98
N CYS A 12 -8.68 -14.08 -5.02
CA CYS A 12 -8.05 -14.99 -5.97
C CYS A 12 -6.76 -14.42 -6.57
N ASP A 13 -5.95 -15.33 -7.12
CA ASP A 13 -4.67 -14.99 -7.76
C ASP A 13 -4.83 -14.11 -9.01
N GLU A 14 -5.96 -14.20 -9.70
CA GLU A 14 -6.22 -13.33 -10.85
C GLU A 14 -6.33 -11.87 -10.41
N GLY A 15 -7.00 -11.60 -9.29
CA GLY A 15 -7.03 -10.26 -8.69
C GLY A 15 -5.64 -9.77 -8.29
N LYS A 16 -4.82 -10.64 -7.69
CA LYS A 16 -3.41 -10.34 -7.38
C LYS A 16 -2.63 -9.95 -8.62
N ARG A 17 -2.74 -10.70 -9.73
CA ARG A 17 -2.05 -10.41 -10.99
C ARG A 17 -2.49 -9.07 -11.57
N VAL A 18 -3.79 -8.79 -11.57
CA VAL A 18 -4.34 -7.51 -12.05
C VAL A 18 -3.80 -6.34 -11.23
N ILE A 19 -3.84 -6.42 -9.90
CA ILE A 19 -3.30 -5.38 -9.01
C ILE A 19 -1.81 -5.19 -9.26
N LEU A 20 -1.01 -6.27 -9.20
CA LEU A 20 0.44 -6.21 -9.37
C LEU A 20 0.83 -5.56 -10.71
N ARG A 21 0.17 -5.96 -11.80
CA ARG A 21 0.41 -5.43 -13.14
C ARG A 21 0.17 -3.92 -13.21
N ASN A 22 -0.89 -3.42 -12.58
CA ASN A 22 -1.23 -1.99 -12.65
C ASN A 22 -0.38 -1.15 -11.70
N LEU A 23 -0.15 -1.62 -10.47
CA LEU A 23 0.66 -0.89 -9.50
C LEU A 23 2.15 -0.83 -9.89
N SER A 24 2.66 -1.86 -10.58
CA SER A 24 4.05 -1.86 -11.09
C SER A 24 4.33 -0.77 -12.13
N ARG A 25 3.30 -0.15 -12.72
CA ARG A 25 3.44 0.97 -13.66
C ARG A 25 3.59 2.33 -12.96
N ILE A 26 3.35 2.38 -11.66
CA ILE A 26 3.54 3.61 -10.89
C ILE A 26 5.04 3.74 -10.59
N MET A 27 5.70 4.67 -11.28
CA MET A 27 7.16 4.85 -11.24
C MET A 27 7.72 5.07 -9.83
N ASP A 28 6.93 5.54 -8.88
CA ASP A 28 7.39 5.80 -7.51
C ASP A 28 7.02 4.69 -6.52
N VAL A 29 6.48 3.56 -7.00
CA VAL A 29 6.13 2.38 -6.20
C VAL A 29 7.11 1.24 -6.48
N ARG A 30 7.61 0.61 -5.44
CA ARG A 30 8.61 -0.49 -5.51
C ARG A 30 8.26 -1.59 -4.52
N VAL A 31 8.84 -2.77 -4.74
CA VAL A 31 8.74 -3.92 -3.83
C VAL A 31 7.29 -4.18 -3.43
N ILE A 32 6.48 -4.56 -4.42
CA ILE A 32 5.06 -4.85 -4.26
C ILE A 32 4.93 -6.32 -3.88
N ASP A 33 4.35 -6.59 -2.72
CA ASP A 33 4.00 -7.93 -2.28
C ASP A 33 2.53 -8.01 -1.88
N ILE A 34 1.87 -9.08 -2.28
CA ILE A 34 0.42 -9.26 -2.16
C ILE A 34 0.15 -10.64 -1.58
N ASP A 35 -0.42 -10.63 -0.38
CA ASP A 35 -0.95 -11.79 0.31
C ASP A 35 -2.47 -11.86 0.06
N VAL A 36 -2.87 -12.81 -0.79
CA VAL A 36 -4.29 -13.03 -1.13
C VAL A 36 -5.05 -13.66 0.02
N ALA A 37 -4.40 -14.52 0.82
CA ALA A 37 -5.07 -15.24 1.91
C ALA A 37 -5.55 -14.27 2.99
N ASN A 38 -4.74 -13.25 3.29
CA ASN A 38 -5.06 -12.22 4.28
C ASN A 38 -5.59 -10.91 3.67
N GLY A 39 -5.60 -10.80 2.34
CA GLY A 39 -5.98 -9.57 1.64
C GLY A 39 -5.04 -8.40 1.94
N ILE A 40 -3.74 -8.65 2.11
CA ILE A 40 -2.76 -7.62 2.50
C ILE A 40 -1.90 -7.26 1.29
N LEU A 41 -1.68 -5.96 1.09
CA LEU A 41 -0.72 -5.40 0.14
C LEU A 41 0.37 -4.65 0.90
N HIS A 42 1.62 -5.06 0.66
CA HIS A 42 2.83 -4.38 1.09
C HIS A 42 3.47 -3.68 -0.12
N PHE A 43 3.88 -2.43 0.06
CA PHE A 43 4.66 -1.74 -0.96
C PHE A 43 5.53 -0.64 -0.37
N LEU A 44 6.64 -0.37 -1.06
CA LEU A 44 7.46 0.81 -0.85
C LEU A 44 7.05 1.91 -1.82
N TYR A 45 7.11 3.15 -1.35
CA TYR A 45 6.85 4.32 -2.18
C TYR A 45 7.81 5.46 -1.85
N ILE A 46 8.16 6.24 -2.88
CA ILE A 46 9.14 7.33 -2.78
C ILE A 46 8.47 8.63 -2.31
N ASN A 47 7.36 9.02 -2.95
CA ASN A 47 6.65 10.26 -2.63
C ASN A 47 5.18 10.02 -2.17
N PRO A 48 4.56 10.94 -1.42
CA PRO A 48 3.17 10.80 -1.00
C PRO A 48 2.15 10.76 -2.17
N VAL A 49 2.46 11.37 -3.31
CA VAL A 49 1.62 11.33 -4.52
C VAL A 49 1.47 9.89 -5.04
N ALA A 50 2.51 9.06 -4.91
CA ALA A 50 2.48 7.66 -5.27
C ALA A 50 1.44 6.89 -4.45
N LEU A 51 1.35 7.17 -3.14
CA LEU A 51 0.33 6.59 -2.27
C LEU A 51 -1.09 7.01 -2.69
N ILE A 52 -1.28 8.25 -3.14
CA ILE A 52 -2.58 8.71 -3.68
C ILE A 52 -2.92 7.94 -4.97
N LYS A 53 -1.97 7.81 -5.89
CA LYS A 53 -2.15 7.06 -7.15
C LYS A 53 -2.47 5.59 -6.89
N VAL A 54 -1.81 4.94 -5.94
CA VAL A 54 -2.11 3.55 -5.54
C VAL A 54 -3.56 3.41 -5.08
N LYS A 55 -4.05 4.31 -4.22
CA LYS A 55 -5.45 4.28 -3.75
C LYS A 55 -6.44 4.43 -4.91
N GLN A 56 -6.17 5.37 -5.81
CA GLN A 56 -7.03 5.63 -6.96
C GLN A 56 -7.09 4.43 -7.90
N GLU A 57 -5.93 3.85 -8.23
CA GLU A 57 -5.86 2.64 -9.08
C GLU A 57 -6.54 1.44 -8.44
N LEU A 58 -6.31 1.19 -7.15
CA LEU A 58 -6.96 0.10 -6.41
C LEU A 58 -8.49 0.26 -6.40
N SER A 59 -8.99 1.47 -6.15
CA SER A 59 -10.43 1.77 -6.20
C SER A 59 -10.99 1.54 -7.61
N ARG A 60 -10.30 2.04 -8.64
CA ARG A 60 -10.68 1.88 -10.06
C ARG A 60 -10.75 0.42 -10.50
N LEU A 61 -9.90 -0.43 -9.95
CA LEU A 61 -9.87 -1.87 -10.24
C LEU A 61 -10.90 -2.68 -9.44
N GLY A 62 -11.65 -2.05 -8.51
CA GLY A 62 -12.61 -2.75 -7.66
C GLY A 62 -12.02 -3.39 -6.40
N TYR A 63 -10.78 -3.03 -6.06
CA TYR A 63 -10.02 -3.54 -4.91
C TYR A 63 -9.70 -2.41 -3.90
N PRO A 64 -10.71 -1.70 -3.36
CA PRO A 64 -10.47 -0.54 -2.50
C PRO A 64 -9.78 -0.93 -1.19
N ILE A 65 -9.02 0.01 -0.62
CA ILE A 65 -8.37 -0.18 0.68
C ILE A 65 -9.43 -0.10 1.79
N GLN A 66 -9.48 -1.11 2.66
CA GLN A 66 -10.42 -1.19 3.78
C GLN A 66 -9.83 -0.61 5.08
N LYS A 67 -8.58 -0.96 5.40
CA LYS A 67 -7.84 -0.44 6.55
C LYS A 67 -6.41 -0.13 6.13
N ARG A 68 -5.85 0.95 6.67
CA ARG A 68 -4.49 1.39 6.35
C ARG A 68 -3.63 1.43 7.60
N SER A 69 -2.52 0.70 7.57
CA SER A 69 -1.42 0.86 8.52
C SER A 69 -0.25 1.48 7.76
N ILE A 70 -0.06 2.79 7.88
CA ILE A 70 1.12 3.43 7.28
C ILE A 70 2.25 3.39 8.30
N GLU A 71 3.31 2.65 7.98
CA GLU A 71 4.61 2.77 8.65
C GLU A 71 5.43 3.81 7.89
N THR A 72 5.23 5.10 8.21
CA THR A 72 6.09 6.16 7.68
C THR A 72 7.39 6.19 8.46
N TYR A 73 8.47 5.67 7.87
CA TYR A 73 9.82 6.01 8.35
C TYR A 73 10.14 7.44 7.94
N PRO A 74 10.43 8.36 8.89
CA PRO A 74 10.91 9.69 8.52
C PRO A 74 12.25 9.56 7.76
N PRO A 75 12.57 10.50 6.85
CA PRO A 75 13.75 10.42 5.98
C PRO A 75 15.09 10.32 6.71
N ASN A 76 15.15 10.66 8.01
CA ASN A 76 16.37 10.71 8.82
C ASN A 76 16.23 9.80 10.05
N MET A 77 16.55 8.50 9.92
CA MET A 77 16.65 7.57 11.07
C MET A 77 17.92 6.72 10.94
N PHE A 78 19.09 7.38 10.99
CA PHE A 78 20.27 6.76 11.60
C PHE A 78 20.13 6.98 13.12
N GLY A 79 19.42 6.09 13.79
CA GLY A 79 19.16 6.19 15.23
C GLY A 79 17.98 5.34 15.61
N SER A 80 18.23 4.31 16.42
CA SER A 80 17.23 3.48 17.06
C SER A 80 16.33 4.35 17.93
N GLU A 81 15.10 4.63 17.49
CA GLU A 81 13.86 4.67 18.30
C GLU A 81 12.74 5.42 17.56
N GLY A 82 11.55 4.80 17.51
CA GLY A 82 10.30 5.47 17.15
C GLY A 82 9.58 4.92 15.92
N ILE A 83 8.69 3.94 16.13
CA ILE A 83 7.64 3.59 15.16
C ILE A 83 6.49 4.58 15.39
N SER A 84 6.24 5.49 14.45
CA SER A 84 5.03 6.33 14.46
C SER A 84 3.96 5.70 13.57
N SER A 85 3.04 4.94 14.17
CA SER A 85 1.82 4.47 13.49
C SER A 85 0.81 5.62 13.45
N LEU A 86 0.65 6.27 12.28
CA LEU A 86 -0.42 7.24 12.07
C LEU A 86 -1.69 6.52 11.60
N THR A 87 -2.57 6.19 12.56
CA THR A 87 -3.95 5.81 12.28
C THR A 87 -4.74 7.08 11.97
N LEU A 88 -4.98 7.37 10.70
CA LEU A 88 -5.93 8.42 10.31
C LEU A 88 -7.34 7.88 10.54
N GLN A 89 -7.98 8.33 11.63
CA GLN A 89 -9.43 8.22 11.78
C GLN A 89 -10.12 9.09 10.72
N GLU A 90 -11.15 8.52 10.12
CA GLU A 90 -11.97 9.09 9.05
C GLU A 90 -12.61 10.43 9.49
N ALA A 91 -12.74 11.34 8.53
CA ALA A 91 -13.65 12.48 8.56
C ALA A 91 -14.54 12.42 7.31
#